data_AF-A0A1H3AEG3-F1
#
_entry.id   AF-A0A1H3AEG3-F1
#
_cell.length_a   1.000
_cell.length_b   1.000
_cell.length_c   1.000
_cell.angle_alpha   90.00
_cell.angle_beta   90.00
_cell.angle_gamma   90.00
#
_symmetry.space_group_name_H-M   'P 1'
#
loop_
_entity.id
_entity.type
_entity.pdbx_description
1 polymer ?
#
loop_
_entity_poly.entity_id
_entity_poly.type
_entity_poly.pdbx_seq_one_letter_code
_entity_poly.pdbx_strand_id
1 'polypeptide(L)'
;MESNRQEASRVALVVLGMHRSGTSALAGALTLLGCDGPATPMKPTPDNAKGYFEPEPLYPLHTRLLEAASSRWDDWLAVEAGWLESAQAEDFRSRAAAVIEKQFGESPLFVLKDPRICRLVPFWEKVMDDLGVTPRYILTHRNPLEVGQSLNSRNGMEIEIALLIWLRHVLDAEAATRGKPRCFTNYAELMTDWNGVARKIETELDVALPRLSEAATGDLEEFLSTNLRHQSVAADEAITDKRTAGWVREVFGILEKWVAEGESEADFDALDTVRAQFDGSAHVYARPLQLVQKAQEELKKLTAESTRWAEERATLERELDTLRANTVQSDRGPAAADHWDLALKVETLRLNFANLEGQIAALAAARDEMVGAGAAQAKAHEARIAELEIELAVTRGALDERRMTAAQAEAAMAELRERMIQREGAHQRTVTSLQGELAALQAAVEKAEVDAGERQAVIAGRLADREALAQRLERSLDERTRELAELTRIIVRRETEQAEAERALAERHREFAHLQQIGATRESERDEEARKLAQRGEEIEALRQHVAALEAETAAQRAYIAELFVSRSWKVTKPLRSVSTAARRVLRRG
;
A
#
# COMPACT_ATOMS: atom_id res chain seq x y z
N MET A 1 -50.55 -4.55 -33.66
CA MET A 1 -49.25 -5.00 -33.16
C MET A 1 -48.52 -5.61 -34.34
N GLU A 2 -47.90 -4.77 -35.15
CA GLU A 2 -46.92 -5.22 -36.14
C GLU A 2 -45.71 -5.72 -35.35
N SER A 3 -45.60 -7.05 -35.28
CA SER A 3 -44.42 -7.73 -34.77
C SER A 3 -43.26 -7.34 -35.67
N ASN A 4 -42.32 -6.58 -35.10
CA ASN A 4 -41.05 -6.22 -35.69
C ASN A 4 -40.27 -7.53 -35.91
N ARG A 5 -40.49 -8.21 -37.05
CA ARG A 5 -39.59 -9.26 -37.53
C ARG A 5 -38.27 -8.55 -37.81
N GLN A 6 -37.31 -8.68 -36.91
CA GLN A 6 -35.90 -8.49 -37.25
C GLN A 6 -35.66 -9.31 -38.53
N GLU A 7 -35.41 -8.62 -39.66
CA GLU A 7 -34.93 -9.28 -40.86
C GLU A 7 -33.70 -10.09 -40.46
N ALA A 8 -33.75 -11.41 -40.69
CA ALA A 8 -32.63 -12.28 -40.36
C ALA A 8 -31.44 -11.83 -41.21
N SER A 9 -30.40 -11.27 -40.58
CA SER A 9 -29.22 -10.80 -41.32
C SER A 9 -28.58 -11.99 -42.03
N ARG A 10 -28.32 -11.86 -43.33
CA ARG A 10 -27.63 -12.87 -44.11
C ARG A 10 -26.23 -13.10 -43.54
N VAL A 11 -25.79 -14.36 -43.46
CA VAL A 11 -24.46 -14.70 -42.94
C VAL A 11 -23.58 -15.25 -44.05
N ALA A 12 -22.37 -14.71 -44.16
CA ALA A 12 -21.33 -15.25 -45.04
C ALA A 12 -20.28 -15.98 -44.20
N LEU A 13 -20.13 -17.29 -44.40
CA LEU A 13 -18.97 -18.03 -43.90
C LEU A 13 -17.79 -17.76 -44.86
N VAL A 14 -16.89 -16.87 -44.44
CA VAL A 14 -15.74 -16.46 -45.26
C VAL A 14 -14.56 -17.37 -44.94
N VAL A 15 -14.24 -18.27 -45.87
CA VAL A 15 -13.12 -19.21 -45.73
C VAL A 15 -11.82 -18.54 -46.16
N LEU A 16 -10.95 -18.31 -45.18
CA LEU A 16 -9.65 -17.68 -45.34
C LEU A 16 -8.55 -18.73 -45.19
N GLY A 17 -7.67 -18.80 -46.17
CA GLY A 17 -6.47 -19.62 -46.10
C GLY A 17 -5.67 -19.52 -47.39
N MET A 18 -4.35 -19.64 -47.28
CA MET A 18 -3.47 -19.66 -48.44
C MET A 18 -3.87 -20.76 -49.43
N HIS A 19 -3.57 -20.57 -50.71
CA HIS A 19 -3.69 -21.62 -51.72
C HIS A 19 -3.02 -22.91 -51.21
N ARG A 20 -3.68 -24.05 -51.44
CA ARG A 20 -3.21 -25.39 -51.00
C ARG A 20 -3.28 -25.63 -49.48
N SER A 21 -3.88 -24.73 -48.70
CA SER A 21 -4.14 -24.91 -47.27
C SER A 21 -5.44 -25.64 -46.93
N GLY A 22 -6.09 -26.32 -47.89
CA GLY A 22 -7.34 -27.03 -47.63
C GLY A 22 -8.62 -26.19 -47.76
N THR A 23 -8.53 -24.94 -48.21
CA THR A 23 -9.69 -24.04 -48.36
C THR A 23 -10.80 -24.61 -49.26
N SER A 24 -10.47 -25.31 -50.35
CA SER A 24 -11.48 -25.98 -51.19
C SER A 24 -12.16 -27.16 -50.49
N ALA A 25 -11.42 -27.93 -49.70
CA ALA A 25 -11.96 -29.06 -48.94
C ALA A 25 -12.94 -28.55 -47.86
N LEU A 26 -12.56 -27.48 -47.15
CA LEU A 26 -13.41 -26.87 -46.14
C LEU A 26 -14.67 -26.24 -46.77
N ALA A 27 -14.53 -25.47 -47.85
CA ALA A 27 -15.68 -24.86 -48.53
C ALA A 27 -16.65 -25.90 -49.09
N GLY A 28 -16.14 -26.98 -49.68
CA GLY A 28 -16.95 -28.10 -50.13
C GLY A 28 -17.66 -28.82 -48.99
N ALA A 29 -16.98 -29.06 -47.87
CA ALA A 29 -17.58 -29.66 -46.68
C ALA A 29 -18.72 -28.78 -46.12
N LEU A 30 -18.52 -27.47 -46.00
CA LEU A 30 -19.55 -26.53 -45.56
C LEU A 30 -20.78 -26.50 -46.50
N THR A 31 -20.55 -26.64 -47.81
CA THR A 31 -21.63 -26.73 -48.80
C THR A 31 -22.44 -28.03 -48.62
N LEU A 32 -21.76 -29.16 -48.41
CA LEU A 32 -22.42 -30.45 -48.12
C LEU A 32 -23.17 -30.41 -46.77
N LEU A 33 -22.67 -29.65 -45.82
CA LEU A 33 -23.30 -29.39 -44.52
C LEU A 33 -24.46 -28.37 -44.58
N GLY A 34 -24.84 -27.91 -45.78
CA GLY A 34 -26.08 -27.18 -46.02
C GLY A 34 -25.93 -25.67 -46.13
N CYS A 35 -24.70 -25.14 -46.24
CA CYS A 35 -24.49 -23.75 -46.65
C CYS A 35 -24.62 -23.62 -48.17
N ASP A 36 -25.11 -22.49 -48.67
CA ASP A 36 -25.19 -22.27 -50.11
C ASP A 36 -23.80 -21.95 -50.69
N GLY A 37 -23.44 -22.66 -51.77
CA GLY A 37 -22.29 -22.34 -52.61
C GLY A 37 -22.64 -21.32 -53.70
N PRO A 38 -21.66 -20.82 -54.46
CA PRO A 38 -21.92 -19.88 -55.55
C PRO A 38 -22.72 -20.53 -56.69
N ALA A 39 -23.60 -19.76 -57.32
CA ALA A 39 -24.39 -20.19 -58.49
C ALA A 39 -23.52 -20.66 -59.66
N THR A 40 -22.35 -20.06 -59.86
CA THR A 40 -21.37 -20.47 -60.87
C THR A 40 -20.00 -20.69 -60.22
N PRO A 41 -19.73 -21.89 -59.68
CA PRO A 41 -18.42 -22.21 -59.13
C PRO A 41 -17.38 -22.38 -60.26
N MET A 42 -16.14 -22.03 -59.97
CA MET A 42 -15.00 -22.31 -60.84
C MET A 42 -14.90 -23.80 -61.19
N LYS A 43 -14.65 -24.09 -62.47
CA LYS A 43 -14.58 -25.46 -62.99
C LYS A 43 -13.42 -26.24 -62.37
N PRO A 44 -13.59 -27.54 -62.11
CA PRO A 44 -12.48 -28.42 -61.73
C PRO A 44 -11.38 -28.46 -62.79
N THR A 45 -10.15 -28.68 -62.35
CA THR A 45 -8.95 -28.85 -63.18
C THR A 45 -8.16 -30.07 -62.68
N PRO A 46 -7.12 -30.55 -63.40
CA PRO A 46 -6.25 -31.60 -62.89
C PRO A 46 -5.63 -31.27 -61.52
N ASP A 47 -5.36 -29.99 -61.24
CA ASP A 47 -4.80 -29.53 -59.96
C ASP A 47 -5.80 -29.57 -58.80
N ASN A 48 -7.09 -29.64 -59.10
CA ASN A 48 -8.20 -29.72 -58.15
C ASN A 48 -9.44 -30.35 -58.79
N ALA A 49 -9.46 -31.68 -58.86
CA ALA A 49 -10.48 -32.45 -59.58
C ALA A 49 -11.89 -32.37 -58.97
N LYS A 50 -12.01 -31.99 -57.69
CA LYS A 50 -13.29 -31.85 -56.98
C LYS A 50 -13.89 -30.44 -57.06
N GLY A 51 -13.21 -29.51 -57.72
CA GLY A 51 -13.66 -28.14 -57.91
C GLY A 51 -13.16 -27.19 -56.82
N TYR A 52 -13.18 -25.90 -57.13
CA TYR A 52 -12.58 -24.87 -56.29
C TYR A 52 -13.55 -24.27 -55.28
N PHE A 53 -14.86 -24.37 -55.52
CA PHE A 53 -15.91 -23.70 -54.70
C PHE A 53 -15.76 -22.18 -54.64
N GLU A 54 -14.91 -21.61 -55.51
CA GLU A 54 -14.73 -20.17 -55.71
C GLU A 54 -15.79 -19.69 -56.72
N PRO A 55 -16.46 -18.56 -56.51
CA PRO A 55 -17.33 -17.98 -57.53
C PRO A 55 -16.48 -17.57 -58.75
N GLU A 56 -16.80 -18.09 -59.94
CA GLU A 56 -16.02 -17.85 -61.17
C GLU A 56 -15.74 -16.36 -61.47
N PRO A 57 -16.71 -15.43 -61.27
CA PRO A 57 -16.46 -14.02 -61.54
C PRO A 57 -15.50 -13.34 -60.56
N LEU A 58 -15.19 -13.94 -59.39
CA LEU A 58 -14.28 -13.34 -58.41
C LEU A 58 -12.82 -13.47 -58.80
N TYR A 59 -12.41 -14.56 -59.45
CA TYR A 59 -11.03 -14.74 -59.90
C TYR A 59 -10.50 -13.57 -60.78
N PRO A 60 -11.20 -13.16 -61.86
CA PRO A 60 -10.77 -12.01 -62.66
C PRO A 60 -10.95 -10.67 -61.94
N LEU A 61 -11.91 -10.56 -61.02
CA LEU A 61 -12.11 -9.35 -60.21
C LEU A 61 -10.93 -9.12 -59.25
N HIS A 62 -10.57 -10.14 -58.46
CA HIS A 62 -9.45 -10.07 -57.52
C HIS A 62 -8.11 -9.87 -58.23
N THR A 63 -7.91 -10.52 -59.37
CA THR A 63 -6.69 -10.32 -60.17
C THR A 63 -6.54 -8.84 -60.55
N ARG A 64 -7.59 -8.23 -61.11
CA ARG A 64 -7.56 -6.80 -61.50
C ARG A 64 -7.48 -5.85 -60.30
N LEU A 65 -8.13 -6.19 -59.18
CA LEU A 65 -8.07 -5.39 -57.95
C LEU A 65 -6.63 -5.35 -57.41
N LEU A 66 -5.99 -6.51 -57.29
CA LEU A 66 -4.60 -6.60 -56.83
C LEU A 66 -3.64 -5.93 -57.80
N GLU A 67 -3.81 -6.11 -59.12
CA GLU A 67 -2.99 -5.43 -60.13
C GLU A 67 -3.10 -3.90 -60.02
N ALA A 68 -4.31 -3.38 -59.80
CA ALA A 68 -4.53 -1.96 -59.60
C ALA A 68 -3.88 -1.45 -58.31
N ALA A 69 -3.74 -2.31 -57.29
CA ALA A 69 -2.96 -2.09 -56.08
C ALA A 69 -1.44 -2.32 -56.25
N SER A 70 -0.97 -2.55 -57.48
CA SER A 70 0.43 -2.92 -57.78
C SER A 70 0.92 -4.18 -57.05
N SER A 71 0.01 -5.11 -56.79
CA SER A 71 0.29 -6.40 -56.15
C SER A 71 -0.36 -7.55 -56.93
N ARG A 72 -0.18 -8.77 -56.44
CA ARG A 72 -0.65 -10.02 -57.07
C ARG A 72 -0.97 -11.05 -56.00
N TRP A 73 -1.52 -12.21 -56.34
CA TRP A 73 -1.77 -13.27 -55.36
C TRP A 73 -0.46 -13.91 -54.83
N ASP A 74 0.61 -13.90 -55.62
CA ASP A 74 1.93 -14.49 -55.31
C ASP A 74 2.95 -13.46 -54.80
N ASP A 75 2.48 -12.25 -54.48
CA ASP A 75 3.30 -11.21 -53.89
C ASP A 75 3.35 -11.40 -52.36
N TRP A 76 4.53 -11.41 -51.76
CA TRP A 76 4.69 -11.56 -50.32
C TRP A 76 4.74 -10.20 -49.60
N LEU A 77 4.70 -9.09 -50.33
CA LEU A 77 4.59 -7.75 -49.78
C LEU A 77 3.15 -7.43 -49.35
N ALA A 78 2.98 -6.57 -48.35
CA ALA A 78 1.66 -6.13 -47.92
C ALA A 78 0.98 -5.31 -49.03
N VAL A 79 -0.34 -5.44 -49.16
CA VAL A 79 -1.13 -4.51 -49.96
C VAL A 79 -1.28 -3.22 -49.14
N GLU A 80 -0.98 -2.07 -49.74
CA GLU A 80 -1.08 -0.78 -49.08
C GLU A 80 -2.51 -0.52 -48.59
N ALA A 81 -2.71 -0.44 -47.27
CA ALA A 81 -4.03 -0.32 -46.66
C ALA A 81 -4.79 0.91 -47.18
N GLY A 82 -4.11 2.05 -47.34
CA GLY A 82 -4.71 3.27 -47.87
C GLY A 82 -5.19 3.16 -49.32
N TRP A 83 -4.66 2.21 -50.12
CA TRP A 83 -5.13 1.99 -51.48
C TRP A 83 -6.48 1.27 -51.50
N LEU A 84 -6.71 0.30 -50.58
CA LEU A 84 -7.99 -0.41 -50.45
C LEU A 84 -9.16 0.51 -50.04
N GLU A 85 -8.83 1.70 -49.51
CA GLU A 85 -9.80 2.74 -49.15
C GLU A 85 -9.91 3.86 -50.20
N SER A 86 -9.15 3.77 -51.29
CA SER A 86 -9.13 4.79 -52.33
C SER A 86 -10.41 4.81 -53.17
N ALA A 87 -10.67 5.93 -53.83
CA ALA A 87 -11.76 6.03 -54.81
C ALA A 87 -11.65 5.02 -55.96
N GLN A 88 -10.43 4.56 -56.27
CA GLN A 88 -10.23 3.52 -57.29
C GLN A 88 -10.74 2.16 -56.81
N ALA A 89 -10.60 1.84 -55.51
CA ALA A 89 -11.14 0.62 -54.92
C ALA A 89 -12.67 0.64 -54.85
N GLU A 90 -13.32 1.80 -54.90
CA GLU A 90 -14.77 1.94 -54.83
C GLU A 90 -15.50 1.34 -56.05
N ASP A 91 -14.96 1.49 -57.26
CA ASP A 91 -15.49 0.81 -58.46
C ASP A 91 -15.47 -0.72 -58.29
N PHE A 92 -14.37 -1.23 -57.74
CA PHE A 92 -14.25 -2.66 -57.46
C PHE A 92 -15.24 -3.11 -56.38
N ARG A 93 -15.54 -2.27 -55.38
CA ARG A 93 -16.52 -2.56 -54.32
C ARG A 93 -17.91 -2.77 -54.90
N SER A 94 -18.37 -1.84 -55.74
CA SER A 94 -19.67 -1.95 -56.42
C SER A 94 -19.77 -3.21 -57.29
N ARG A 95 -18.67 -3.56 -57.98
CA ARG A 95 -18.59 -4.77 -58.80
C ARG A 95 -18.56 -6.05 -57.96
N ALA A 96 -17.87 -6.04 -56.82
CA ALA A 96 -17.84 -7.15 -55.87
C ALA A 96 -19.23 -7.39 -55.27
N ALA A 97 -19.94 -6.31 -54.90
CA ALA A 97 -21.31 -6.37 -54.38
C ALA A 97 -22.25 -7.04 -55.40
N ALA A 98 -22.22 -6.60 -56.66
CA ALA A 98 -22.99 -7.21 -57.74
C ALA A 98 -22.63 -8.69 -57.99
N VAL A 99 -21.37 -9.09 -57.76
CA VAL A 99 -20.98 -10.50 -57.82
C VAL A 99 -21.63 -11.28 -56.68
N ILE A 100 -21.61 -10.77 -55.44
CA ILE A 100 -22.25 -11.46 -54.30
C ILE A 100 -23.75 -11.63 -54.52
N GLU A 101 -24.45 -10.57 -54.92
CA GLU A 101 -25.88 -10.63 -55.22
C GLU A 101 -26.18 -11.68 -56.31
N LYS A 102 -25.41 -11.69 -57.40
CA LYS A 102 -25.62 -12.64 -58.50
C LYS A 102 -25.28 -14.09 -58.12
N GLN A 103 -24.25 -14.29 -57.30
CA GLN A 103 -23.75 -15.63 -56.98
C GLN A 103 -24.48 -16.30 -55.82
N PHE A 104 -25.01 -15.51 -54.88
CA PHE A 104 -25.61 -16.02 -53.65
C PHE A 104 -27.06 -15.56 -53.45
N GLY A 105 -27.58 -14.63 -54.26
CA GLY A 105 -28.97 -14.18 -54.22
C GLY A 105 -29.39 -13.73 -52.83
N GLU A 106 -30.54 -14.22 -52.37
CA GLU A 106 -31.09 -14.00 -51.03
C GLU A 106 -30.70 -15.09 -50.04
N SER A 107 -29.60 -15.82 -50.29
CA SER A 107 -29.16 -16.89 -49.39
C SER A 107 -28.96 -16.36 -47.96
N PRO A 108 -29.60 -16.98 -46.95
CA PRO A 108 -29.44 -16.57 -45.56
C PRO A 108 -28.11 -17.05 -44.96
N LEU A 109 -27.49 -18.09 -45.53
CA LEU A 109 -26.22 -18.66 -45.09
C LEU A 109 -25.45 -19.22 -46.29
N PHE A 110 -24.36 -18.56 -46.67
CA PHE A 110 -23.55 -18.97 -47.82
C PHE A 110 -22.06 -19.01 -47.50
N VAL A 111 -21.30 -19.75 -48.32
CA VAL A 111 -19.84 -19.84 -48.22
C VAL A 111 -19.18 -18.96 -49.26
N LEU A 112 -18.40 -17.98 -48.80
CA LEU A 112 -17.53 -17.19 -49.66
C LEU A 112 -16.09 -17.67 -49.51
N LYS A 113 -15.48 -18.08 -50.63
CA LYS A 113 -14.10 -18.55 -50.65
C LYS A 113 -13.40 -18.06 -51.90
N ASP A 114 -12.23 -17.46 -51.70
CA ASP A 114 -11.12 -17.29 -52.64
C ASP A 114 -9.88 -17.03 -51.77
N PRO A 115 -8.76 -17.77 -51.93
CA PRO A 115 -7.57 -17.56 -51.10
C PRO A 115 -7.05 -16.12 -51.08
N ARG A 116 -7.32 -15.32 -52.12
CA ARG A 116 -6.92 -13.90 -52.19
C ARG A 116 -7.67 -13.02 -51.19
N ILE A 117 -8.82 -13.47 -50.69
CA ILE A 117 -9.60 -12.73 -49.69
C ILE A 117 -8.79 -12.52 -48.41
N CYS A 118 -7.87 -13.43 -48.07
CA CYS A 118 -6.92 -13.23 -46.96
C CYS A 118 -6.24 -11.87 -46.97
N ARG A 119 -5.94 -11.35 -48.16
CA ARG A 119 -5.24 -10.07 -48.36
C ARG A 119 -6.17 -8.90 -48.59
N LEU A 120 -7.47 -9.18 -48.71
CA LEU A 120 -8.51 -8.24 -49.11
C LEU A 120 -9.63 -8.18 -48.08
N VAL A 121 -9.44 -8.72 -46.87
CA VAL A 121 -10.46 -8.72 -45.81
C VAL A 121 -10.99 -7.31 -45.55
N PRO A 122 -10.17 -6.25 -45.39
CA PRO A 122 -10.70 -4.90 -45.17
C PRO A 122 -11.55 -4.36 -46.34
N PHE A 123 -11.26 -4.80 -47.57
CA PHE A 123 -12.07 -4.47 -48.75
C PHE A 123 -13.40 -5.21 -48.73
N TRP A 124 -13.38 -6.51 -48.41
CA TRP A 124 -14.56 -7.37 -48.36
C TRP A 124 -15.49 -7.04 -47.21
N GLU A 125 -14.98 -6.55 -46.09
CA GLU A 125 -15.80 -6.07 -44.98
C GLU A 125 -16.73 -4.96 -45.42
N LYS A 126 -16.20 -3.95 -46.12
CA LYS A 126 -16.99 -2.87 -46.67
C LYS A 126 -18.02 -3.37 -47.69
N VAL A 127 -17.66 -4.34 -48.54
CA VAL A 127 -18.60 -4.97 -49.50
C VAL A 127 -19.75 -5.66 -48.74
N MET A 128 -19.45 -6.37 -47.66
CA MET A 128 -20.46 -7.08 -46.87
C MET A 128 -21.34 -6.12 -46.08
N ASP A 129 -20.76 -5.06 -45.51
CA ASP A 129 -21.48 -3.99 -44.82
C ASP A 129 -22.48 -3.30 -45.76
N ASP A 130 -22.07 -2.97 -46.99
CA ASP A 130 -22.94 -2.37 -48.02
C ASP A 130 -24.12 -3.27 -48.40
N LEU A 131 -23.93 -4.59 -48.33
CA LEU A 131 -24.94 -5.59 -48.65
C LEU A 131 -25.78 -6.03 -47.44
N GLY A 132 -25.50 -5.52 -46.24
CA GLY A 132 -26.15 -5.98 -45.01
C GLY A 132 -25.88 -7.47 -44.71
N VAL A 133 -24.73 -8.00 -45.15
CA VAL A 133 -24.29 -9.37 -44.89
C VAL A 133 -23.32 -9.38 -43.72
N THR A 134 -23.55 -10.25 -42.75
CA THR A 134 -22.67 -10.43 -41.58
C THR A 134 -21.59 -11.47 -41.91
N PRO A 135 -20.30 -11.09 -42.03
CA PRO A 135 -19.23 -12.06 -42.23
C PRO A 135 -18.90 -12.80 -40.93
N ARG A 136 -18.67 -14.11 -41.04
CA ARG A 136 -18.10 -14.98 -40.00
C ARG A 136 -16.90 -15.70 -40.59
N TYR A 137 -15.73 -15.55 -39.98
CA TYR A 137 -14.47 -15.95 -40.62
C TYR A 137 -14.05 -17.35 -40.19
N ILE A 138 -13.63 -18.17 -41.14
CA ILE A 138 -12.99 -19.45 -40.85
C ILE A 138 -11.57 -19.41 -41.42
N LEU A 139 -10.59 -19.30 -40.53
CA LEU A 139 -9.19 -19.30 -40.89
C LEU A 139 -8.70 -20.75 -40.90
N THR A 140 -8.39 -21.26 -42.08
CA THR A 140 -7.89 -22.62 -42.27
C THR A 140 -6.47 -22.62 -42.77
N HIS A 141 -5.61 -23.40 -42.12
CA HIS A 141 -4.22 -23.53 -42.51
C HIS A 141 -3.80 -24.98 -42.70
N ARG A 142 -2.62 -25.14 -43.28
CA ARG A 142 -1.93 -26.41 -43.45
C ARG A 142 -0.46 -26.19 -43.14
N ASN A 143 0.24 -27.28 -42.82
CA ASN A 143 1.68 -27.25 -42.66
C ASN A 143 2.32 -26.48 -43.86
N PRO A 144 3.05 -25.38 -43.58
CA PRO A 144 3.53 -24.47 -44.61
C PRO A 144 4.54 -25.14 -45.58
N LEU A 145 5.23 -26.19 -45.14
CA LEU A 145 6.15 -26.96 -45.98
C LEU A 145 5.41 -27.87 -46.96
N GLU A 146 4.30 -28.47 -46.54
CA GLU A 146 3.42 -29.23 -47.44
C GLU A 146 2.79 -28.29 -48.49
N VAL A 147 2.44 -27.06 -48.09
CA VAL A 147 1.98 -26.00 -49.01
C VAL A 147 3.08 -25.65 -50.02
N GLY A 148 4.30 -25.40 -49.56
CA GLY A 148 5.45 -25.10 -50.41
C GLY A 148 5.76 -26.19 -51.43
N GLN A 149 5.79 -27.45 -51.00
CA GLN A 149 5.99 -28.60 -51.89
C GLN A 149 4.87 -28.76 -52.92
N SER A 150 3.62 -28.52 -52.50
CA SER A 150 2.49 -28.57 -53.41
C SER A 150 2.54 -27.47 -54.47
N LEU A 151 3.03 -26.27 -54.13
CA LEU A 151 3.20 -25.17 -55.09
C LEU A 151 4.38 -25.46 -56.02
N ASN A 152 5.50 -25.94 -55.49
CA ASN A 152 6.64 -26.37 -56.28
C ASN A 152 6.26 -27.43 -57.33
N SER A 153 5.54 -28.48 -56.92
CA SER A 153 5.08 -29.53 -57.84
C SER A 153 4.12 -29.01 -58.92
N ARG A 154 3.32 -27.98 -58.61
CA ARG A 154 2.32 -27.41 -59.53
C ARG A 154 2.94 -26.49 -60.57
N ASN A 155 3.81 -25.57 -60.16
CA ASN A 155 4.29 -24.49 -61.04
C ASN A 155 5.77 -24.13 -60.86
N GLY A 156 6.55 -24.98 -60.18
CA GLY A 156 7.98 -24.77 -59.95
C GLY A 156 8.30 -23.61 -59.01
N MET A 157 7.37 -23.19 -58.15
CA MET A 157 7.63 -22.16 -57.14
C MET A 157 8.65 -22.66 -56.12
N GLU A 158 9.68 -21.84 -55.85
CA GLU A 158 10.66 -22.13 -54.79
C GLU A 158 9.98 -22.20 -53.42
N ILE A 159 10.42 -23.13 -52.58
CA ILE A 159 9.77 -23.40 -51.29
C ILE A 159 9.84 -22.16 -50.39
N GLU A 160 10.97 -21.48 -50.34
CA GLU A 160 11.18 -20.27 -49.53
C GLU A 160 10.22 -19.16 -49.94
N ILE A 161 10.02 -18.94 -51.23
CA ILE A 161 9.05 -17.96 -51.73
C ILE A 161 7.62 -18.37 -51.35
N ALA A 162 7.29 -19.66 -51.48
CA ALA A 162 5.99 -20.17 -51.06
C ALA A 162 5.73 -19.95 -49.56
N LEU A 163 6.75 -20.10 -48.70
CA LEU A 163 6.67 -19.84 -47.26
C LEU A 163 6.40 -18.36 -46.96
N LEU A 164 7.06 -17.43 -47.66
CA LEU A 164 6.82 -16.00 -47.50
C LEU A 164 5.40 -15.60 -47.94
N ILE A 165 4.92 -16.16 -49.06
CA ILE A 165 3.55 -15.93 -49.54
C ILE A 165 2.54 -16.53 -48.54
N TRP A 166 2.81 -17.72 -47.99
CA TRP A 166 1.99 -18.32 -46.94
C TRP A 166 1.91 -17.41 -45.71
N LEU A 167 3.05 -16.93 -45.21
CA LEU A 167 3.14 -15.97 -44.11
C LEU A 167 2.25 -14.76 -44.38
N ARG A 168 2.39 -14.15 -45.57
CA ARG A 168 1.63 -12.96 -45.96
C ARG A 168 0.13 -13.19 -45.86
N HIS A 169 -0.38 -14.26 -46.46
CA HIS A 169 -1.82 -14.54 -46.46
C HIS A 169 -2.33 -14.83 -45.05
N VAL A 170 -1.58 -15.58 -44.25
CA VAL A 170 -1.98 -15.93 -42.88
C VAL A 170 -2.01 -14.68 -41.99
N LEU A 171 -0.93 -13.89 -41.99
CA LEU A 171 -0.80 -12.69 -41.15
C LEU A 171 -1.80 -11.60 -41.54
N ASP A 172 -2.03 -11.38 -42.85
CA ASP A 172 -3.00 -10.39 -43.30
C ASP A 172 -4.43 -10.80 -42.90
N ALA A 173 -4.79 -12.08 -43.08
CA ALA A 173 -6.11 -12.60 -42.70
C ALA A 173 -6.33 -12.57 -41.18
N GLU A 174 -5.33 -13.00 -40.42
CA GLU A 174 -5.36 -13.00 -38.96
C GLU A 174 -5.55 -11.57 -38.46
N ALA A 175 -4.67 -10.65 -38.82
CA ALA A 175 -4.72 -9.29 -38.28
C ALA A 175 -6.00 -8.55 -38.68
N ALA A 176 -6.48 -8.73 -39.93
CA ALA A 176 -7.68 -8.05 -40.41
C ALA A 176 -8.97 -8.58 -39.77
N THR A 177 -8.98 -9.81 -39.25
CA THR A 177 -10.18 -10.43 -38.66
C THR A 177 -10.25 -10.34 -37.13
N ARG A 178 -9.24 -9.77 -36.45
CA ARG A 178 -9.26 -9.58 -35.00
C ARG A 178 -10.50 -8.81 -34.53
N GLY A 179 -11.05 -9.21 -33.39
CA GLY A 179 -12.26 -8.60 -32.81
C GLY A 179 -13.56 -8.94 -33.54
N LYS A 180 -13.53 -9.85 -34.52
CA LYS A 180 -14.69 -10.32 -35.28
C LYS A 180 -14.93 -11.81 -35.01
N PRO A 181 -16.15 -12.33 -35.22
CA PRO A 181 -16.41 -13.74 -35.02
C PRO A 181 -15.56 -14.58 -36.00
N ARG A 182 -14.65 -15.36 -35.45
CA ARG A 182 -13.69 -16.15 -36.21
C ARG A 182 -13.43 -17.52 -35.57
N CYS A 183 -13.15 -18.52 -36.40
CA CYS A 183 -12.84 -19.89 -35.99
C CYS A 183 -11.55 -20.32 -36.70
N PHE A 184 -10.62 -20.92 -35.95
CA PHE A 184 -9.39 -21.49 -36.51
C PHE A 184 -9.54 -22.99 -36.72
N THR A 185 -9.14 -23.46 -37.90
CA THR A 185 -9.16 -24.87 -38.30
C THR A 185 -7.87 -25.23 -39.01
N ASN A 186 -7.54 -26.52 -39.13
CA ASN A 186 -6.44 -26.94 -40.00
C ASN A 186 -6.88 -28.09 -40.92
N TYR A 187 -6.13 -28.24 -42.01
CA TYR A 187 -6.39 -29.29 -42.99
C TYR A 187 -6.23 -30.68 -42.40
N ALA A 188 -5.32 -30.88 -41.44
CA ALA A 188 -5.07 -32.20 -40.86
C ALA A 188 -6.30 -32.71 -40.11
N GLU A 189 -6.86 -31.91 -39.20
CA GLU A 189 -8.06 -32.22 -38.42
C GLU A 189 -9.29 -32.32 -39.30
N LEU A 190 -9.46 -31.45 -40.32
CA LEU A 190 -10.58 -31.57 -41.26
C LEU A 190 -10.59 -32.95 -41.95
N MET A 191 -9.43 -33.53 -42.21
CA MET A 191 -9.31 -34.81 -42.89
C MET A 191 -9.47 -36.01 -41.96
N THR A 192 -9.20 -35.85 -40.66
CA THR A 192 -9.27 -36.95 -39.66
C THR A 192 -10.54 -36.92 -38.82
N ASP A 193 -11.07 -35.74 -38.53
CA ASP A 193 -12.28 -35.50 -37.71
C ASP A 193 -13.05 -34.28 -38.23
N TRP A 194 -13.63 -34.41 -39.43
CA TRP A 194 -14.46 -33.34 -40.00
C TRP A 194 -15.68 -33.00 -39.13
N ASN A 195 -16.20 -33.96 -38.35
CA ASN A 195 -17.38 -33.76 -37.51
C ASN A 195 -17.05 -32.84 -36.32
N GLY A 196 -15.91 -33.08 -35.67
CA GLY A 196 -15.37 -32.20 -34.63
C GLY A 196 -15.14 -30.79 -35.16
N VAL A 197 -14.52 -30.66 -36.34
CA VAL A 197 -14.32 -29.35 -37.00
C VAL A 197 -15.64 -28.65 -37.29
N ALA A 198 -16.65 -29.35 -37.82
CA ALA A 198 -17.96 -28.76 -38.11
C ALA A 198 -18.67 -28.26 -36.84
N ARG A 199 -18.65 -29.04 -35.75
CA ARG A 199 -19.23 -28.64 -34.46
C ARG A 199 -18.51 -27.46 -33.82
N LYS A 200 -17.18 -27.43 -33.97
CA LYS A 200 -16.37 -26.29 -33.54
C LYS A 200 -16.80 -25.02 -34.28
N ILE A 201 -16.95 -25.08 -35.61
CA ILE A 201 -17.42 -23.96 -36.43
C ILE A 201 -18.81 -23.48 -35.99
N GLU A 202 -19.77 -24.39 -35.76
CA GLU A 202 -21.11 -24.00 -35.26
C GLU A 202 -21.02 -23.24 -33.94
N THR A 203 -20.22 -23.76 -33.01
CA THR A 203 -20.11 -23.24 -31.64
C THR A 203 -19.39 -21.89 -31.61
N GLU A 204 -18.23 -21.77 -32.26
CA GLU A 204 -17.40 -20.56 -32.21
C GLU A 204 -17.98 -19.42 -33.04
N LEU A 205 -18.69 -19.72 -34.13
CA LEU A 205 -19.28 -18.69 -35.00
C LEU A 205 -20.74 -18.39 -34.71
N ASP A 206 -21.38 -19.12 -33.79
CA ASP A 206 -22.82 -19.01 -33.48
C ASP A 206 -23.67 -19.15 -34.76
N VAL A 207 -23.43 -20.24 -35.48
CA VAL A 207 -24.12 -20.59 -36.74
C VAL A 207 -24.65 -22.01 -36.67
N ALA A 208 -25.82 -22.26 -37.27
CA ALA A 208 -26.36 -23.61 -37.42
C ALA A 208 -26.06 -24.14 -38.83
N LEU A 209 -25.35 -25.26 -38.93
CA LEU A 209 -25.07 -25.95 -40.18
C LEU A 209 -26.24 -26.90 -40.49
N PRO A 210 -27.13 -26.58 -41.46
CA PRO A 210 -28.45 -27.22 -41.57
C PRO A 210 -28.45 -28.73 -41.76
N ARG A 211 -27.36 -29.29 -42.30
CA ARG A 211 -27.23 -30.73 -42.58
C ARG A 211 -26.25 -31.44 -41.67
N LEU A 212 -25.76 -30.82 -40.59
CA LEU A 212 -24.90 -31.49 -39.62
C LEU A 212 -25.69 -32.56 -38.84
N SER A 213 -25.72 -33.76 -39.42
CA SER A 213 -26.47 -34.93 -38.95
C SER A 213 -25.77 -36.21 -39.41
N GLU A 214 -26.12 -37.35 -38.82
CA GLU A 214 -25.56 -38.66 -39.25
C GLU A 214 -25.78 -38.96 -40.74
N ALA A 215 -26.81 -38.37 -41.36
CA ALA A 215 -27.12 -38.58 -42.76
C ALA A 215 -26.11 -37.93 -43.73
N ALA A 216 -25.39 -36.89 -43.31
CA ALA A 216 -24.38 -36.22 -44.15
C ALA A 216 -23.02 -36.92 -44.13
N THR A 217 -22.80 -37.88 -43.22
CA THR A 217 -21.50 -38.51 -42.98
C THR A 217 -20.94 -39.21 -44.22
N GLY A 218 -21.75 -40.00 -44.93
CA GLY A 218 -21.29 -40.77 -46.09
C GLY A 218 -20.80 -39.89 -47.25
N ASP A 219 -21.58 -38.87 -47.62
CA ASP A 219 -21.24 -37.93 -48.69
C ASP A 219 -19.98 -37.12 -48.36
N LEU A 220 -19.82 -36.72 -47.09
CA LEU A 220 -18.64 -35.99 -46.60
C LEU A 220 -17.39 -36.85 -46.56
N GLU A 221 -17.48 -38.09 -46.08
CA GLU A 221 -16.35 -39.03 -46.07
C GLU A 221 -15.89 -39.35 -47.50
N GLU A 222 -16.80 -39.56 -48.46
CA GLU A 222 -16.44 -39.76 -49.87
C GLU A 222 -15.78 -38.51 -50.48
N PHE A 223 -16.33 -37.33 -50.17
CA PHE A 223 -15.78 -36.06 -50.65
C PHE A 223 -14.36 -35.80 -50.09
N LEU A 224 -14.13 -36.05 -48.81
CA LEU A 224 -12.85 -35.79 -48.13
C LEU A 224 -11.82 -36.89 -48.39
N SER A 225 -12.20 -38.18 -48.38
CA SER A 225 -11.26 -39.31 -48.59
C SER A 225 -10.52 -39.28 -49.92
N THR A 226 -11.08 -38.61 -50.92
CA THR A 226 -10.47 -38.44 -52.24
C THR A 226 -9.47 -37.27 -52.33
N ASN A 227 -9.37 -36.45 -51.28
CA ASN A 227 -8.36 -35.39 -51.12
C ASN A 227 -7.09 -35.92 -50.42
N LEU A 228 -6.58 -37.08 -50.86
CA LEU A 228 -5.45 -37.75 -50.22
C LEU A 228 -4.28 -36.78 -49.98
N ARG A 229 -3.83 -36.73 -48.72
CA ARG A 229 -2.68 -35.97 -48.25
C ARG A 229 -1.42 -36.44 -48.99
N HIS A 230 -1.15 -35.86 -50.16
CA HIS A 230 -0.07 -36.31 -51.06
C HIS A 230 1.35 -36.02 -50.54
N GLN A 231 1.48 -35.20 -49.50
CA GLN A 231 2.76 -34.81 -48.92
C GLN A 231 2.59 -34.76 -47.39
N SER A 232 3.42 -35.52 -46.68
CA SER A 232 3.55 -35.49 -45.21
C SER A 232 5.02 -35.35 -44.92
N VAL A 233 5.44 -34.22 -44.37
CA VAL A 233 6.88 -33.94 -44.18
C VAL A 233 7.14 -33.39 -42.79
N ALA A 234 8.08 -34.02 -42.09
CA ALA A 234 8.82 -33.43 -40.99
C ALA A 234 10.03 -32.72 -41.60
N ALA A 235 10.01 -31.39 -41.69
CA ALA A 235 11.07 -30.63 -42.37
C ALA A 235 11.47 -29.37 -41.59
N ASP A 236 11.96 -29.58 -40.36
CA ASP A 236 12.69 -28.53 -39.64
C ASP A 236 14.08 -28.25 -40.28
N GLU A 237 14.58 -29.13 -41.17
CA GLU A 237 15.91 -29.03 -41.79
C GLU A 237 15.94 -28.37 -43.19
N ALA A 238 14.78 -28.09 -43.81
CA ALA A 238 14.71 -27.70 -45.23
C ALA A 238 14.73 -26.19 -45.51
N ILE A 239 14.59 -25.33 -44.49
CA ILE A 239 14.55 -23.87 -44.68
C ILE A 239 15.96 -23.30 -44.44
N THR A 240 16.59 -22.82 -45.51
CA THR A 240 17.96 -22.28 -45.45
C THR A 240 18.05 -20.98 -44.63
N ASP A 241 17.05 -20.10 -44.74
CA ASP A 241 17.00 -18.85 -43.98
C ASP A 241 16.41 -19.06 -42.58
N LYS A 242 17.25 -18.93 -41.56
CA LYS A 242 16.87 -19.13 -40.15
C LYS A 242 15.79 -18.15 -39.68
N ARG A 243 15.73 -16.94 -40.26
CA ARG A 243 14.76 -15.92 -39.87
C ARG A 243 13.36 -16.27 -40.38
N THR A 244 13.24 -16.58 -41.67
CA THR A 244 12.00 -17.10 -42.28
C THR A 244 11.55 -18.37 -41.58
N ALA A 245 12.47 -19.29 -41.28
CA ALA A 245 12.16 -20.49 -40.50
C ALA A 245 11.60 -20.15 -39.11
N GLY A 246 12.17 -19.15 -38.44
CA GLY A 246 11.70 -18.65 -37.14
C GLY A 246 10.28 -18.13 -37.21
N TRP A 247 10.00 -17.19 -38.13
CA TRP A 247 8.66 -16.62 -38.30
C TRP A 247 7.61 -17.66 -38.68
N VAL A 248 7.93 -18.54 -39.65
CA VAL A 248 7.03 -19.61 -40.09
C VAL A 248 6.70 -20.53 -38.92
N ARG A 249 7.71 -20.96 -38.14
CA ARG A 249 7.53 -21.87 -37.01
C ARG A 249 6.69 -21.23 -35.91
N GLU A 250 6.97 -19.96 -35.58
CA GLU A 250 6.24 -19.23 -34.54
C GLU A 250 4.77 -19.04 -34.92
N VAL A 251 4.49 -18.52 -36.12
CA VAL A 251 3.12 -18.33 -36.61
C VAL A 251 2.38 -19.66 -36.71
N PHE A 252 2.99 -20.69 -37.33
CA PHE A 252 2.36 -22.00 -37.45
C PHE A 252 2.08 -22.64 -36.07
N GLY A 253 3.02 -22.53 -35.12
CA GLY A 253 2.83 -23.03 -33.76
C GLY A 253 1.67 -22.36 -33.02
N ILE A 254 1.52 -21.03 -33.16
CA ILE A 254 0.40 -20.28 -32.60
C ILE A 254 -0.92 -20.73 -33.23
N LEU A 255 -0.97 -20.88 -34.56
CA LEU A 255 -2.19 -21.32 -35.24
C LEU A 255 -2.61 -22.75 -34.85
N GLU A 256 -1.66 -23.68 -34.72
CA GLU A 256 -1.94 -25.05 -34.22
C GLU A 256 -2.47 -25.02 -32.79
N LYS A 257 -1.87 -24.19 -31.92
CA LYS A 257 -2.37 -23.97 -30.55
C LYS A 257 -3.79 -23.42 -30.55
N TRP A 258 -4.11 -22.43 -31.39
CA TRP A 258 -5.46 -21.85 -31.50
C TRP A 258 -6.48 -22.85 -32.05
N VAL A 259 -6.05 -23.80 -32.89
CA VAL A 259 -6.94 -24.89 -33.33
C VAL A 259 -7.29 -25.80 -32.15
N ALA A 260 -6.33 -26.16 -31.29
CA ALA A 260 -6.54 -27.09 -30.20
C ALA A 260 -7.20 -26.47 -28.96
N GLU A 261 -6.81 -25.25 -28.59
CA GLU A 261 -7.10 -24.62 -27.30
C GLU A 261 -7.99 -23.37 -27.41
N GLY A 262 -8.20 -22.87 -28.62
CA GLY A 262 -8.84 -21.58 -28.88
C GLY A 262 -7.86 -20.41 -28.88
N GLU A 263 -8.35 -19.27 -29.33
CA GLU A 263 -7.57 -18.04 -29.48
C GLU A 263 -7.20 -17.44 -28.11
N SER A 264 -5.97 -16.93 -28.00
CA SER A 264 -5.47 -16.25 -26.80
C SER A 264 -4.89 -14.87 -27.16
N GLU A 265 -5.37 -13.82 -26.48
CA GLU A 265 -4.90 -12.45 -26.68
C GLU A 265 -3.39 -12.29 -26.42
N ALA A 266 -2.81 -13.13 -25.57
CA ALA A 266 -1.37 -13.11 -25.28
C ALA A 266 -0.49 -13.45 -26.50
N ASP A 267 -1.04 -14.16 -27.50
CA ASP A 267 -0.31 -14.53 -28.70
C ASP A 267 -0.34 -13.41 -29.77
N PHE A 268 -1.17 -12.37 -29.62
CA PHE A 268 -1.26 -11.26 -30.59
C PHE A 268 0.03 -10.46 -30.69
N ASP A 269 0.68 -10.17 -29.55
CA ASP A 269 1.94 -9.42 -29.52
C ASP A 269 3.05 -10.16 -30.28
N ALA A 270 3.05 -11.50 -30.22
CA ALA A 270 4.00 -12.33 -30.96
C ALA A 270 3.73 -12.26 -32.48
N LEU A 271 2.47 -12.42 -32.90
CA LEU A 271 2.07 -12.30 -34.31
C LEU A 271 2.33 -10.89 -34.88
N ASP A 272 2.09 -9.85 -34.10
CA ASP A 272 2.37 -8.46 -34.49
C ASP A 272 3.86 -8.19 -34.59
N THR A 273 4.65 -8.77 -33.69
CA THR A 273 6.12 -8.70 -33.77
C THR A 273 6.62 -9.37 -35.04
N VAL A 274 6.14 -10.58 -35.35
CA VAL A 274 6.50 -11.29 -36.58
C VAL A 274 6.07 -10.48 -37.81
N ARG A 275 4.84 -9.98 -37.84
CA ARG A 275 4.31 -9.17 -38.95
C ARG A 275 5.12 -7.90 -39.17
N ALA A 276 5.42 -7.14 -38.11
CA ALA A 276 6.22 -5.92 -38.19
C ALA A 276 7.66 -6.18 -38.67
N GLN A 277 8.28 -7.28 -38.21
CA GLN A 277 9.60 -7.69 -38.69
C GLN A 277 9.58 -8.12 -40.15
N PHE A 278 8.52 -8.83 -40.57
CA PHE A 278 8.33 -9.27 -41.94
C PHE A 278 8.10 -8.09 -42.89
N ASP A 279 7.22 -7.15 -42.52
CA ASP A 279 6.96 -5.90 -43.26
C ASP A 279 8.21 -5.01 -43.30
N GLY A 280 8.95 -4.90 -42.19
CA GLY A 280 10.21 -4.14 -42.14
C GLY A 280 11.29 -4.74 -43.05
N SER A 281 11.35 -6.07 -43.16
CA SER A 281 12.29 -6.77 -44.03
C SER A 281 11.93 -6.61 -45.51
N ALA A 282 10.64 -6.48 -45.81
CA ALA A 282 10.15 -6.24 -47.17
C ALA A 282 10.73 -4.96 -47.78
N HIS A 283 10.83 -3.84 -47.05
CA HIS A 283 11.35 -2.59 -47.61
C HIS A 283 12.81 -2.66 -48.11
N VAL A 284 13.63 -3.56 -47.55
CA VAL A 284 15.04 -3.74 -47.95
C VAL A 284 15.15 -4.49 -49.28
N TYR A 285 14.24 -5.44 -49.53
CA TYR A 285 14.35 -6.38 -50.65
C TYR A 285 13.25 -6.24 -51.71
N ALA A 286 12.18 -5.49 -51.42
CA ALA A 286 11.00 -5.36 -52.28
C ALA A 286 11.36 -4.91 -53.69
N ARG A 287 12.11 -3.82 -53.83
CA ARG A 287 12.43 -3.26 -55.15
C ARG A 287 13.40 -4.14 -55.96
N PRO A 288 14.51 -4.66 -55.38
CA PRO A 288 15.35 -5.63 -56.07
C PRO A 288 14.59 -6.90 -56.49
N LEU A 289 13.79 -7.49 -55.60
CA LEU A 289 13.01 -8.70 -55.95
C LEU A 289 11.95 -8.44 -57.01
N GLN A 290 11.23 -7.33 -56.94
CA GLN A 290 10.25 -6.96 -57.97
C GLN A 290 10.91 -6.82 -59.36
N LEU A 291 12.11 -6.22 -59.43
CA LEU A 291 12.85 -6.11 -60.68
C LEU A 291 13.26 -7.49 -61.21
N VAL A 292 13.76 -8.38 -60.35
CA VAL A 292 14.14 -9.75 -60.73
C VAL A 292 12.92 -10.56 -61.17
N GLN A 293 11.81 -10.49 -60.45
CA GLN A 293 10.56 -11.17 -60.80
C GLN A 293 10.00 -10.69 -62.14
N LYS A 294 9.97 -9.36 -62.35
CA LYS A 294 9.53 -8.79 -63.62
C LYS A 294 10.43 -9.24 -64.79
N ALA A 295 11.75 -9.25 -64.59
CA ALA A 295 12.69 -9.75 -65.59
C ALA A 295 12.50 -11.25 -65.87
N GLN A 296 12.20 -12.06 -64.85
CA GLN A 296 11.89 -13.49 -65.01
C GLN A 296 10.58 -13.72 -65.78
N GLU A 297 9.54 -12.93 -65.53
CA GLU A 297 8.28 -13.00 -66.28
C GLU A 297 8.46 -12.59 -67.73
N GLU A 298 9.17 -11.49 -68.01
CA GLU A 298 9.51 -11.09 -69.37
C GLU A 298 10.34 -12.17 -70.09
N LEU A 299 11.32 -12.76 -69.41
CA LEU A 299 12.12 -13.84 -69.97
C LEU A 299 11.26 -15.08 -70.29
N LYS A 300 10.36 -15.48 -69.40
CA LYS A 300 9.42 -16.60 -69.66
C LYS A 300 8.54 -16.30 -70.87
N LYS A 301 7.99 -15.08 -70.97
CA LYS A 301 7.14 -14.66 -72.08
C LYS A 301 7.90 -14.70 -73.41
N LEU A 302 9.07 -14.08 -73.47
CA LEU A 302 9.91 -14.07 -74.68
C LEU A 302 10.37 -15.48 -75.07
N THR A 303 10.68 -16.33 -74.09
CA THR A 303 11.04 -17.74 -74.35
C THR A 303 9.87 -18.49 -74.98
N ALA A 304 8.65 -18.33 -74.46
CA ALA A 304 7.46 -18.96 -75.04
C ALA A 304 7.14 -18.44 -76.45
N GLU A 305 7.28 -17.12 -76.69
CA GLU A 305 7.14 -16.52 -78.02
C GLU A 305 8.20 -17.05 -78.99
N SER A 306 9.45 -17.18 -78.56
CA SER A 306 10.55 -17.76 -79.35
C SER A 306 10.27 -19.21 -79.73
N THR A 307 9.83 -20.05 -78.77
CA THR A 307 9.46 -21.45 -79.06
C THR A 307 8.32 -21.52 -80.09
N ARG A 308 7.28 -20.69 -79.93
CA ARG A 308 6.17 -20.63 -80.89
C ARG A 308 6.65 -20.22 -82.29
N TRP A 309 7.50 -19.21 -82.40
CA TRP A 309 8.03 -18.75 -83.68
C TRP A 309 8.98 -19.78 -84.31
N ALA A 310 9.73 -20.55 -83.50
CA ALA A 310 10.54 -21.66 -83.97
C ALA A 310 9.68 -22.77 -84.60
N GLU A 311 8.56 -23.13 -83.96
CA GLU A 311 7.60 -24.11 -84.46
C GLU A 311 6.92 -23.64 -85.76
N GLU A 312 6.52 -22.37 -85.82
CA GLU A 312 5.92 -21.75 -87.01
C GLU A 312 6.93 -21.71 -88.17
N ARG A 313 8.17 -21.30 -87.91
CA ARG A 313 9.27 -21.34 -88.90
C ARG A 313 9.50 -22.75 -89.42
N ALA A 314 9.61 -23.75 -88.54
CA ALA A 314 9.82 -25.15 -88.92
C ALA A 314 8.64 -25.71 -89.74
N THR A 315 7.43 -25.16 -89.57
CA THR A 315 6.26 -25.52 -90.37
C THR A 315 6.34 -24.91 -91.77
N LEU A 316 6.63 -23.61 -91.86
CA LEU A 316 6.78 -22.91 -93.14
C LEU A 316 8.00 -23.40 -93.95
N GLU A 317 9.09 -23.79 -93.30
CA GLU A 317 10.25 -24.41 -93.95
C GLU A 317 9.86 -25.75 -94.60
N ARG A 318 9.07 -26.58 -93.90
CA ARG A 318 8.53 -27.84 -94.46
C ARG A 318 7.60 -27.60 -95.64
N GLU A 319 6.74 -26.58 -95.57
CA GLU A 319 5.87 -26.17 -96.68
C GLU A 319 6.67 -25.66 -97.88
N LEU A 320 7.71 -24.86 -97.63
CA LEU A 320 8.60 -24.35 -98.68
C LEU A 320 9.37 -25.49 -99.36
N ASP A 321 9.86 -26.47 -98.61
CA ASP A 321 10.57 -27.63 -99.16
C ASP A 321 9.64 -28.54 -99.97
N THR A 322 8.39 -28.73 -99.54
CA THR A 322 7.38 -29.47 -100.32
C THR A 322 7.00 -28.73 -101.59
N LEU A 323 6.80 -27.41 -101.54
CA LEU A 323 6.57 -26.57 -102.71
C LEU A 323 7.74 -26.61 -103.70
N ARG A 324 8.98 -26.53 -103.21
CA ARG A 324 10.21 -26.67 -104.02
C ARG A 324 10.27 -28.02 -104.71
N ALA A 325 10.00 -29.11 -103.97
CA ALA A 325 9.99 -30.46 -104.53
C ALA A 325 8.92 -30.63 -105.62
N ASN A 326 7.73 -30.07 -105.41
CA ASN A 326 6.62 -30.14 -106.37
C ASN A 326 6.84 -29.27 -107.63
N THR A 327 7.59 -28.17 -107.50
CA THR A 327 7.84 -27.22 -108.62
C THR A 327 8.95 -27.69 -109.54
N VAL A 328 9.88 -28.52 -109.06
CA VAL A 328 10.85 -29.23 -109.91
C VAL A 328 10.15 -30.23 -110.85
N GLN A 329 8.92 -30.64 -110.54
CA GLN A 329 8.12 -31.56 -111.37
C GLN A 329 7.10 -30.87 -112.30
N SER A 330 6.90 -29.54 -112.21
CA SER A 330 5.88 -28.82 -112.97
C SER A 330 6.49 -27.67 -113.80
N ASP A 331 6.38 -27.76 -115.12
CA ASP A 331 6.83 -26.73 -116.05
C ASP A 331 6.03 -25.42 -115.87
N ARG A 332 6.72 -24.41 -115.32
CA ARG A 332 6.49 -22.94 -115.39
C ARG A 332 5.03 -22.45 -115.44
N GLY A 333 4.54 -22.04 -114.26
CA GLY A 333 3.31 -21.25 -114.05
C GLY A 333 3.38 -20.39 -112.77
N PRO A 334 2.25 -19.80 -112.31
CA PRO A 334 2.17 -18.82 -111.20
C PRO A 334 2.82 -19.24 -109.87
N ALA A 335 3.16 -20.52 -109.70
CA ALA A 335 3.92 -21.07 -108.59
C ALA A 335 5.24 -20.32 -108.28
N ALA A 336 5.88 -19.67 -109.25
CA ALA A 336 7.12 -18.93 -109.00
C ALA A 336 6.93 -17.67 -108.12
N ALA A 337 5.77 -17.01 -108.19
CA ALA A 337 5.45 -15.86 -107.34
C ALA A 337 5.17 -16.30 -105.90
N ASP A 338 4.42 -17.40 -105.74
CA ASP A 338 4.13 -18.00 -104.42
C ASP A 338 5.41 -18.51 -103.74
N HIS A 339 6.38 -19.04 -104.50
CA HIS A 339 7.71 -19.40 -103.99
C HIS A 339 8.46 -18.21 -103.43
N TRP A 340 8.40 -17.07 -104.12
CA TRP A 340 9.14 -15.89 -103.72
C TRP A 340 8.52 -15.23 -102.48
N ASP A 341 7.18 -15.17 -102.40
CA ASP A 341 6.47 -14.67 -101.21
C ASP A 341 6.71 -15.56 -99.98
N LEU A 342 6.63 -16.88 -100.14
CA LEU A 342 6.89 -17.82 -99.04
C LEU A 342 8.37 -17.80 -98.61
N ALA A 343 9.31 -17.73 -99.56
CA ALA A 343 10.74 -17.59 -99.24
C ALA A 343 11.05 -16.27 -98.52
N LEU A 344 10.41 -15.16 -98.91
CA LEU A 344 10.54 -13.88 -98.23
C LEU A 344 9.97 -13.95 -96.80
N LYS A 345 8.82 -14.62 -96.61
CA LYS A 345 8.25 -14.86 -95.26
C LYS A 345 9.16 -15.69 -94.38
N VAL A 346 9.74 -16.79 -94.91
CA VAL A 346 10.70 -17.63 -94.17
C VAL A 346 11.94 -16.83 -93.77
N GLU A 347 12.51 -16.03 -94.68
CA GLU A 347 13.69 -15.21 -94.38
C GLU A 347 13.37 -14.09 -93.38
N THR A 348 12.19 -13.47 -93.49
CA THR A 348 11.72 -12.46 -92.53
C THR A 348 11.56 -13.07 -91.13
N LEU A 349 10.95 -14.25 -91.04
CA LEU A 349 10.82 -14.98 -89.77
C LEU A 349 12.17 -15.42 -89.22
N ARG A 350 13.12 -15.81 -90.07
CA ARG A 350 14.49 -16.15 -89.68
C ARG A 350 15.21 -14.96 -89.03
N LEU A 351 15.12 -13.78 -89.65
CA LEU A 351 15.70 -12.54 -89.11
C LEU A 351 15.03 -12.12 -87.79
N ASN A 352 13.70 -12.19 -87.73
CA ASN A 352 12.93 -11.90 -86.53
C ASN A 352 13.27 -12.86 -85.38
N PHE A 353 13.43 -14.15 -85.68
CA PHE A 353 13.86 -15.17 -84.71
C PHE A 353 15.27 -14.91 -84.19
N ALA A 354 16.23 -14.63 -85.07
CA ALA A 354 17.60 -14.30 -84.66
C ALA A 354 17.66 -13.03 -83.77
N ASN A 355 16.82 -12.03 -84.06
CA ASN A 355 16.68 -10.85 -83.19
C ASN A 355 16.09 -11.22 -81.82
N LEU A 356 15.06 -12.08 -81.77
CA LEU A 356 14.48 -12.54 -80.51
C LEU A 356 15.48 -13.35 -79.68
N GLU A 357 16.24 -14.26 -80.31
CA GLU A 357 17.31 -15.01 -79.64
C GLU A 357 18.37 -14.09 -79.05
N GLY A 358 18.75 -13.03 -79.79
CA GLY A 358 19.66 -12.00 -79.29
C GLY A 358 19.12 -11.26 -78.06
N GLN A 359 17.83 -10.90 -78.06
CA GLN A 359 17.17 -10.27 -76.91
C GLN A 359 17.10 -11.21 -75.71
N ILE A 360 16.77 -12.49 -75.91
CA ILE A 360 16.73 -13.51 -74.87
C ILE A 360 18.12 -13.69 -74.24
N ALA A 361 19.17 -13.79 -75.07
CA ALA A 361 20.54 -13.93 -74.59
C ALA A 361 21.00 -12.72 -73.78
N ALA A 362 20.67 -11.50 -74.24
CA ALA A 362 20.99 -10.27 -73.52
C ALA A 362 20.27 -10.18 -72.17
N LEU A 363 18.97 -10.50 -72.12
CA LEU A 363 18.19 -10.52 -70.88
C LEU A 363 18.65 -11.61 -69.91
N ALA A 364 19.00 -12.80 -70.41
CA ALA A 364 19.54 -13.87 -69.58
C ALA A 364 20.88 -13.48 -68.95
N ALA A 365 21.79 -12.85 -69.73
CA ALA A 365 23.07 -12.36 -69.21
C ALA A 365 22.88 -11.27 -68.15
N ALA A 366 21.99 -10.30 -68.39
CA ALA A 366 21.68 -9.24 -67.42
C ALA A 366 21.07 -9.81 -66.13
N ARG A 367 20.19 -10.82 -66.24
CA ARG A 367 19.65 -11.55 -65.08
C ARG A 367 20.77 -12.22 -64.29
N ASP A 368 21.67 -12.93 -64.94
CA ASP A 368 22.74 -13.67 -64.26
C ASP A 368 23.72 -12.73 -63.56
N GLU A 369 24.01 -11.56 -64.16
CA GLU A 369 24.78 -10.50 -63.50
C GLU A 369 24.06 -9.94 -62.27
N MET A 370 22.76 -9.65 -62.36
CA MET A 370 21.96 -9.18 -61.22
C MET A 370 21.90 -10.23 -60.10
N VAL A 371 21.71 -11.50 -60.44
CA VAL A 371 21.71 -12.61 -59.47
C VAL A 371 23.08 -12.75 -58.81
N GLY A 372 24.17 -12.68 -59.59
CA GLY A 372 25.53 -12.73 -59.07
C GLY A 372 25.85 -11.57 -58.12
N ALA A 373 25.47 -10.34 -58.49
CA ALA A 373 25.61 -9.17 -57.63
C ALA A 373 24.76 -9.28 -56.34
N GLY A 374 23.53 -9.77 -56.46
CA GLY A 374 22.64 -10.03 -55.33
C GLY A 374 23.20 -11.08 -54.38
N ALA A 375 23.76 -12.18 -54.90
CA ALA A 375 24.39 -13.21 -54.09
C ALA A 375 25.64 -12.70 -53.35
N ALA A 376 26.47 -11.88 -54.00
CA ALA A 376 27.61 -11.25 -53.35
C ALA A 376 27.18 -10.29 -52.22
N GLN A 377 26.12 -9.51 -52.45
CA GLN A 377 25.55 -8.62 -51.45
C GLN A 377 24.91 -9.39 -50.29
N ALA A 378 24.19 -10.48 -50.56
CA ALA A 378 23.63 -11.36 -49.55
C ALA A 378 24.72 -11.93 -48.63
N LYS A 379 25.83 -12.41 -49.21
CA LYS A 379 26.98 -12.89 -48.45
C LYS A 379 27.62 -11.81 -47.58
N ALA A 380 27.69 -10.56 -48.07
CA ALA A 380 28.19 -9.44 -47.28
C ALA A 380 27.25 -9.10 -46.11
N HIS A 381 25.93 -9.15 -46.34
CA HIS A 381 24.93 -8.95 -45.30
C HIS A 381 24.94 -10.08 -44.26
N GLU A 382 25.10 -11.34 -44.68
CA GLU A 382 25.26 -12.48 -43.76
C GLU A 382 26.47 -12.29 -42.83
N ALA A 383 27.61 -11.87 -43.38
CA ALA A 383 28.78 -11.56 -42.57
C ALA A 383 28.51 -10.43 -41.56
N ARG A 384 27.78 -9.39 -41.97
CA ARG A 384 27.40 -8.29 -41.08
C ARG A 384 26.39 -8.70 -40.02
N ILE A 385 25.43 -9.57 -40.35
CA ILE A 385 24.46 -10.12 -39.39
C ILE A 385 25.22 -10.94 -38.33
N ALA A 386 26.15 -11.81 -38.73
CA ALA A 386 26.95 -12.58 -37.79
C ALA A 386 27.76 -11.68 -36.83
N GLU A 387 28.30 -10.57 -37.32
CA GLU A 387 28.99 -9.57 -36.49
C GLU A 387 28.03 -8.90 -35.49
N LEU A 388 26.84 -8.48 -35.95
CA LEU A 388 25.82 -7.87 -35.10
C LEU A 388 25.25 -8.85 -34.06
N GLU A 389 25.14 -10.15 -34.38
CA GLU A 389 24.73 -11.18 -33.42
C GLU A 389 25.73 -11.32 -32.28
N ILE A 390 27.03 -11.23 -32.57
CA ILE A 390 28.10 -11.21 -31.56
C ILE A 390 27.97 -9.95 -30.69
N GLU A 391 27.81 -8.77 -31.29
CA GLU A 391 27.60 -7.51 -30.55
C GLU A 391 26.35 -7.56 -29.64
N LEU A 392 25.25 -8.12 -30.15
CA LEU A 392 24.00 -8.28 -29.41
C LEU A 392 24.17 -9.25 -28.23
N ALA A 393 24.90 -10.36 -28.41
CA ALA A 393 25.18 -11.32 -27.34
C ALA A 393 25.99 -10.67 -26.20
N VAL A 394 27.02 -9.87 -26.55
CA VAL A 394 27.80 -9.11 -25.57
C VAL A 394 26.91 -8.11 -24.81
N THR A 395 26.06 -7.40 -25.54
CA THR A 395 25.16 -6.39 -24.94
C THR A 395 24.11 -7.03 -24.02
N ARG A 396 23.57 -8.20 -24.39
CA ARG A 396 22.64 -8.97 -23.55
C ARG A 396 23.32 -9.44 -22.26
N GLY A 397 24.54 -9.97 -22.35
CA GLY A 397 25.32 -10.36 -21.17
C GLY A 397 25.52 -9.18 -20.19
N ALA A 398 25.87 -8.01 -20.69
CA ALA A 398 26.01 -6.81 -19.86
C ALA A 398 24.67 -6.34 -19.25
N LEU A 399 23.55 -6.51 -19.96
CA LEU A 399 22.23 -6.19 -19.44
C LEU A 399 21.81 -7.14 -18.31
N ASP A 400 22.07 -8.44 -18.46
CA ASP A 400 21.74 -9.44 -17.44
C ASP A 400 22.57 -9.24 -16.17
N GLU A 401 23.84 -8.87 -16.29
CA GLU A 401 24.68 -8.48 -15.16
C GLU A 401 24.09 -7.28 -14.40
N ARG A 402 23.68 -6.23 -15.13
CA ARG A 402 23.02 -5.05 -14.53
C ARG A 402 21.69 -5.39 -13.86
N ARG A 403 20.89 -6.29 -14.44
CA ARG A 403 19.62 -6.76 -13.85
C ARG A 403 19.88 -7.51 -12.54
N MET A 404 20.89 -8.35 -12.49
CA MET A 404 21.28 -9.06 -11.27
C MET A 404 21.73 -8.08 -10.18
N THR A 405 22.53 -7.06 -10.53
CA THR A 405 22.91 -6.00 -9.58
C THR A 405 21.69 -5.21 -9.07
N ALA A 406 20.74 -4.88 -9.94
CA ALA A 406 19.51 -4.18 -9.56
C ALA A 406 18.66 -5.02 -8.60
N ALA A 407 18.47 -6.31 -8.89
CA ALA A 407 17.75 -7.23 -8.01
C ALA A 407 18.41 -7.36 -6.62
N GLN A 408 19.74 -7.41 -6.56
CA GLN A 408 20.49 -7.40 -5.29
C GLN A 408 20.27 -6.10 -4.50
N ALA A 409 20.27 -4.95 -5.18
CA ALA A 409 20.00 -3.66 -4.55
C ALA A 409 18.56 -3.56 -4.01
N GLU A 410 17.58 -4.06 -4.75
CA GLU A 410 16.17 -4.12 -4.30
C GLU A 410 16.00 -5.00 -3.06
N ALA A 411 16.64 -6.19 -3.05
CA ALA A 411 16.63 -7.07 -1.88
C ALA A 411 17.25 -6.39 -0.64
N ALA A 412 18.40 -5.70 -0.82
CA ALA A 412 19.04 -4.96 0.26
C ALA A 412 18.17 -3.80 0.78
N MET A 413 17.48 -3.08 -0.12
CA MET A 413 16.53 -2.02 0.26
C MET A 413 15.33 -2.58 1.03
N ALA A 414 14.80 -3.74 0.65
CA ALA A 414 13.71 -4.40 1.35
C ALA A 414 14.12 -4.80 2.78
N GLU A 415 15.31 -5.38 2.96
CA GLU A 415 15.84 -5.71 4.29
C GLU A 415 16.01 -4.47 5.17
N LEU A 416 16.53 -3.37 4.59
CA LEU A 416 16.73 -2.12 5.32
C LEU A 416 15.40 -1.49 5.77
N ARG A 417 14.36 -1.56 4.92
CA ARG A 417 13.00 -1.11 5.25
C ARG A 417 12.41 -1.91 6.40
N GLU A 418 12.55 -3.23 6.39
CA GLU A 418 12.07 -4.10 7.48
C GLU A 418 12.77 -3.75 8.80
N ARG A 419 14.11 -3.58 8.78
CA ARG A 419 14.87 -3.15 9.98
C ARG A 419 14.41 -1.78 10.50
N MET A 420 14.05 -0.84 9.62
CA MET A 420 13.51 0.46 10.02
C MET A 420 12.15 0.32 10.70
N ILE A 421 11.23 -0.46 10.13
CA ILE A 421 9.90 -0.73 10.70
C ILE A 421 10.04 -1.36 12.10
N GLN A 422 10.91 -2.35 12.25
CA GLN A 422 11.16 -2.99 13.54
C GLN A 422 11.73 -2.02 14.57
N ARG A 423 12.68 -1.16 14.17
CA ARG A 423 13.28 -0.15 15.05
C ARG A 423 12.24 0.90 15.46
N GLU A 424 11.42 1.38 14.54
CA GLU A 424 10.36 2.36 14.82
C GLU A 424 9.31 1.76 15.76
N GLY A 425 8.87 0.52 15.52
CA GLY A 425 7.99 -0.19 16.44
C GLY A 425 8.59 -0.40 17.83
N ALA A 426 9.90 -0.62 17.95
CA ALA A 426 10.57 -0.70 19.25
C ALA A 426 10.60 0.65 19.97
N HIS A 427 10.93 1.74 19.26
CA HIS A 427 10.90 3.09 19.85
C HIS A 427 9.49 3.46 20.30
N GLN A 428 8.47 3.15 19.51
CA GLN A 428 7.08 3.44 19.86
C GLN A 428 6.66 2.70 21.14
N ARG A 429 7.05 1.43 21.32
CA ARG A 429 6.80 0.70 22.57
C ARG A 429 7.47 1.36 23.78
N THR A 430 8.71 1.81 23.64
CA THR A 430 9.41 2.53 24.71
C THR A 430 8.72 3.85 25.04
N VAL A 431 8.30 4.62 24.04
CA VAL A 431 7.55 5.87 24.24
C VAL A 431 6.26 5.61 25.00
N THR A 432 5.46 4.61 24.59
CA THR A 432 4.22 4.25 25.30
C THR A 432 4.48 3.83 26.75
N SER A 433 5.55 3.07 27.01
CA SER A 433 5.94 2.70 28.38
C SER A 433 6.27 3.91 29.24
N LEU A 434 7.10 4.82 28.73
CA LEU A 434 7.50 6.04 29.43
C LEU A 434 6.31 6.97 29.67
N GLN A 435 5.36 7.05 28.73
CA GLN A 435 4.11 7.80 28.91
C GLN A 435 3.27 7.21 30.05
N GLY A 436 3.19 5.88 30.15
CA GLY A 436 2.51 5.20 31.25
C GLY A 436 3.17 5.46 32.62
N GLU A 437 4.50 5.39 32.68
CA GLU A 437 5.26 5.71 33.89
C GLU A 437 5.09 7.18 34.31
N LEU A 438 5.12 8.10 33.35
CA LEU A 438 4.91 9.53 33.60
C LEU A 438 3.50 9.78 34.17
N ALA A 439 2.47 9.18 33.59
CA ALA A 439 1.10 9.31 34.09
C ALA A 439 0.94 8.76 35.52
N ALA A 440 1.58 7.62 35.83
CA ALA A 440 1.59 7.06 37.17
C ALA A 440 2.30 7.97 38.19
N LEU A 441 3.44 8.55 37.80
CA LEU A 441 4.16 9.52 38.63
C LEU A 441 3.36 10.80 38.86
N GLN A 442 2.71 11.33 37.83
CA GLN A 442 1.83 12.50 37.95
C GLN A 442 0.69 12.25 38.95
N ALA A 443 0.01 11.11 38.85
CA ALA A 443 -1.05 10.73 39.79
C ALA A 443 -0.52 10.55 41.23
N ALA A 444 0.69 10.02 41.39
CA ALA A 444 1.32 9.88 42.70
C ALA A 444 1.67 11.24 43.33
N VAL A 445 2.17 12.20 42.53
CA VAL A 445 2.43 13.57 42.98
C VAL A 445 1.15 14.27 43.39
N GLU A 446 0.10 14.21 42.57
CA GLU A 446 -1.20 14.82 42.88
C GLU A 446 -1.77 14.26 44.20
N LYS A 447 -1.70 12.94 44.39
CA LYS A 447 -2.11 12.31 45.65
C LYS A 447 -1.27 12.80 46.84
N ALA A 448 0.04 12.91 46.68
CA ALA A 448 0.93 13.38 47.74
C ALA A 448 0.66 14.85 48.11
N GLU A 449 0.32 15.69 47.14
CA GLU A 449 -0.08 17.09 47.37
C GLU A 449 -1.39 17.18 48.16
N VAL A 450 -2.39 16.35 47.82
CA VAL A 450 -3.64 16.25 48.59
C VAL A 450 -3.38 15.81 50.03
N ASP A 451 -2.63 14.70 50.21
CA ASP A 451 -2.27 14.17 51.54
C ASP A 451 -1.49 15.22 52.37
N ALA A 452 -0.61 15.99 51.73
CA ALA A 452 0.13 17.07 52.38
C ALA A 452 -0.80 18.22 52.79
N GLY A 453 -1.74 18.62 51.92
CA GLY A 453 -2.76 19.62 52.21
C GLY A 453 -3.64 19.24 53.41
N GLU A 454 -4.09 17.98 53.47
CA GLU A 454 -4.87 17.46 54.61
C GLU A 454 -4.06 17.50 55.92
N ARG A 455 -2.79 17.05 55.89
CA ARG A 455 -1.91 17.11 57.07
C ARG A 455 -1.69 18.54 57.53
N GLN A 456 -1.49 19.47 56.60
CA GLN A 456 -1.30 20.88 56.89
C GLN A 456 -2.55 21.51 57.53
N ALA A 457 -3.75 21.15 57.06
CA ALA A 457 -5.01 21.55 57.69
C ALA A 457 -5.16 21.01 59.12
N VAL A 458 -4.79 19.74 59.36
CA VAL A 458 -4.81 19.15 60.72
C VAL A 458 -3.83 19.86 61.66
N ILE A 459 -2.61 20.16 61.18
CA ILE A 459 -1.61 20.90 61.96
C ILE A 459 -2.11 22.32 62.28
N ALA A 460 -2.68 23.02 61.30
CA ALA A 460 -3.25 24.35 61.49
C ALA A 460 -4.38 24.35 62.53
N GLY A 461 -5.29 23.35 62.49
CA GLY A 461 -6.34 23.19 63.49
C GLY A 461 -5.78 22.97 64.90
N ARG A 462 -4.80 22.08 65.06
CA ARG A 462 -4.14 21.84 66.37
C ARG A 462 -3.39 23.06 66.91
N LEU A 463 -2.80 23.86 66.04
CA LEU A 463 -2.15 25.13 66.42
C LEU A 463 -3.19 26.14 66.92
N ALA A 464 -4.29 26.32 66.19
CA ALA A 464 -5.38 27.21 66.61
C ALA A 464 -5.98 26.79 67.96
N ASP A 465 -6.20 25.49 68.18
CA ASP A 465 -6.68 24.97 69.48
C ASP A 465 -5.69 25.26 70.61
N ARG A 466 -4.39 25.13 70.34
CA ARG A 466 -3.33 25.44 71.32
C ARG A 466 -3.23 26.93 71.62
N GLU A 467 -3.35 27.79 70.63
CA GLU A 467 -3.40 29.25 70.84
C GLU A 467 -4.62 29.64 71.68
N ALA A 468 -5.80 29.08 71.38
CA ALA A 468 -7.00 29.31 72.16
C ALA A 468 -6.88 28.78 73.61
N LEU A 469 -6.15 27.68 73.83
CA LEU A 469 -5.84 27.19 75.18
C LEU A 469 -4.84 28.12 75.90
N ALA A 470 -3.77 28.54 75.21
CA ALA A 470 -2.77 29.45 75.77
C ALA A 470 -3.41 30.77 76.22
N GLN A 471 -4.26 31.37 75.38
CA GLN A 471 -5.00 32.59 75.74
C GLN A 471 -5.93 32.40 76.95
N ARG A 472 -6.55 31.21 77.10
CA ARG A 472 -7.38 30.90 78.28
C ARG A 472 -6.53 30.78 79.54
N LEU A 473 -5.39 30.11 79.46
CA LEU A 473 -4.46 29.96 80.58
C LEU A 473 -3.88 31.31 81.00
N GLU A 474 -3.53 32.16 80.04
CA GLU A 474 -3.02 33.52 80.30
C GLU A 474 -4.05 34.38 81.04
N ARG A 475 -5.32 34.38 80.59
CA ARG A 475 -6.41 35.06 81.33
C ARG A 475 -6.57 34.53 82.75
N SER A 476 -6.48 33.21 82.94
CA SER A 476 -6.59 32.60 84.27
C SER A 476 -5.40 32.95 85.17
N LEU A 477 -4.19 33.05 84.62
CA LEU A 477 -3.00 33.49 85.32
C LEU A 477 -3.15 34.93 85.77
N ASP A 478 -3.56 35.83 84.87
CA ASP A 478 -3.82 37.25 85.20
C ASP A 478 -4.83 37.40 86.34
N GLU A 479 -5.90 36.59 86.32
CA GLU A 479 -6.91 36.58 87.38
C GLU A 479 -6.33 36.12 88.72
N ARG A 480 -5.53 35.04 88.74
CA ARG A 480 -4.82 34.57 89.94
C ARG A 480 -3.79 35.58 90.44
N THR A 481 -3.08 36.27 89.55
CA THR A 481 -2.12 37.32 89.92
C THR A 481 -2.83 38.49 90.61
N ARG A 482 -4.02 38.88 90.13
CA ARG A 482 -4.85 39.90 90.79
C ARG A 482 -5.33 39.44 92.16
N GLU A 483 -5.80 38.20 92.29
CA GLU A 483 -6.19 37.60 93.57
C GLU A 483 -5.03 37.59 94.58
N LEU A 484 -3.84 37.17 94.15
CA LEU A 484 -2.64 37.18 94.99
C LEU A 484 -2.28 38.60 95.44
N ALA A 485 -2.33 39.59 94.55
CA ALA A 485 -2.05 40.99 94.90
C ALA A 485 -3.05 41.56 95.92
N GLU A 486 -4.32 41.12 95.87
CA GLU A 486 -5.33 41.47 96.88
C GLU A 486 -5.02 40.81 98.22
N LEU A 487 -4.71 39.51 98.22
CA LEU A 487 -4.33 38.78 99.45
C LEU A 487 -3.08 39.35 100.10
N THR A 488 -2.06 39.73 99.31
CA THR A 488 -0.86 40.39 99.82
C THR A 488 -1.19 41.72 100.50
N ARG A 489 -2.08 42.53 99.91
CA ARG A 489 -2.55 43.78 100.54
C ARG A 489 -3.25 43.52 101.88
N ILE A 490 -4.07 42.46 101.96
CA ILE A 490 -4.73 42.05 103.21
C ILE A 490 -3.72 41.62 104.27
N ILE A 491 -2.69 40.84 103.91
CA ILE A 491 -1.64 40.39 104.83
C ILE A 491 -0.88 41.58 105.41
N VAL A 492 -0.40 42.51 104.57
CA VAL A 492 0.34 43.71 105.02
C VAL A 492 -0.51 44.54 105.99
N ARG A 493 -1.81 44.65 105.74
CA ARG A 493 -2.74 45.32 106.66
C ARG A 493 -2.85 44.58 108.00
N ARG A 494 -2.94 43.26 108.00
CA ARG A 494 -3.00 42.46 109.24
C ARG A 494 -1.71 42.55 110.07
N GLU A 495 -0.56 42.54 109.41
CA GLU A 495 0.75 42.67 110.07
C GLU A 495 0.92 44.04 110.73
N THR A 496 0.44 45.11 110.09
CA THR A 496 0.44 46.46 110.66
C THR A 496 -0.49 46.57 111.87
N GLU A 497 -1.72 46.04 111.77
CA GLU A 497 -2.66 45.96 112.91
C GLU A 497 -2.06 45.15 114.09
N GLN A 498 -1.35 44.04 113.82
CA GLN A 498 -0.69 43.24 114.86
C GLN A 498 0.46 44.00 115.55
N ALA A 499 1.29 44.70 114.77
CA ALA A 499 2.41 45.48 115.33
C ALA A 499 1.93 46.63 116.24
N GLU A 500 0.78 47.24 115.93
CA GLU A 500 0.16 48.25 116.80
C GLU A 500 -0.33 47.64 118.12
N ALA A 501 -0.96 46.45 118.07
CA ALA A 501 -1.42 45.75 119.26
C ALA A 501 -0.26 45.33 120.20
N GLU A 502 0.86 44.86 119.64
CA GLU A 502 2.05 44.50 120.41
C GLU A 502 2.68 45.70 121.13
N ARG A 503 2.71 46.88 120.48
CA ARG A 503 3.19 48.12 121.11
C ARG A 503 2.32 48.54 122.30
N ALA A 504 1.00 48.48 122.15
CA ALA A 504 0.06 48.79 123.23
C ALA A 504 0.20 47.82 124.43
N LEU A 505 0.45 46.53 124.15
CA LEU A 505 0.69 45.53 125.19
C LEU A 505 1.98 45.81 125.99
N ALA A 506 3.06 46.18 125.30
CA ALA A 506 4.35 46.51 125.91
C ALA A 506 4.30 47.79 126.78
N GLU A 507 3.43 48.73 126.44
CA GLU A 507 3.18 49.94 127.24
C GLU A 507 2.46 49.60 128.56
N ARG A 508 1.41 48.77 128.49
CA ARG A 508 0.72 48.27 129.69
C ARG A 508 1.61 47.44 130.62
N HIS A 509 2.53 46.65 130.07
CA HIS A 509 3.48 45.87 130.90
C HIS A 509 4.44 46.78 131.69
N ARG A 510 4.85 47.93 131.11
CA ARG A 510 5.68 48.92 131.80
C ARG A 510 4.93 49.62 132.94
N GLU A 511 3.66 49.97 132.73
CA GLU A 511 2.80 50.54 133.78
C GLU A 511 2.63 49.56 134.96
N PHE A 512 2.40 48.28 134.66
CA PHE A 512 2.24 47.25 135.68
C PHE A 512 3.51 47.06 136.54
N ALA A 513 4.69 47.04 135.91
CA ALA A 513 5.97 46.94 136.62
C ALA A 513 6.23 48.15 137.54
N HIS A 514 5.87 49.36 137.09
CA HIS A 514 6.01 50.57 137.89
C HIS A 514 5.13 50.54 139.16
N LEU A 515 3.88 50.05 139.04
CA LEU A 515 2.96 49.93 140.18
C LEU A 515 3.42 48.88 141.20
N GLN A 516 4.04 47.78 140.77
CA GLN A 516 4.61 46.78 141.70
C GLN A 516 5.75 47.34 142.54
N GLN A 517 6.61 48.18 141.95
CA GLN A 517 7.75 48.78 142.66
C GLN A 517 7.30 49.76 143.76
N ILE A 518 6.20 50.49 143.53
CA ILE A 518 5.55 51.36 144.53
C ILE A 518 4.93 50.55 145.69
N GLY A 519 4.38 49.36 145.39
CA GLY A 519 3.84 48.45 146.40
C GLY A 519 4.92 47.94 147.36
N ALA A 520 6.06 47.48 146.82
CA ALA A 520 7.16 46.92 147.61
C ALA A 520 7.83 47.96 148.54
N THR A 521 7.87 49.23 148.14
CA THR A 521 8.46 50.30 148.98
C THR A 521 7.59 50.62 150.19
N ARG A 522 6.26 50.67 150.02
CA ARG A 522 5.32 50.93 151.13
C ARG A 522 5.25 49.79 152.15
N GLU A 523 5.49 48.56 151.73
CA GLU A 523 5.50 47.40 152.61
C GLU A 523 6.74 47.41 153.52
N SER A 524 7.90 47.78 152.97
CA SER A 524 9.16 47.94 153.74
C SER A 524 9.10 49.06 154.79
N GLU A 525 8.42 50.18 154.50
CA GLU A 525 8.26 51.29 155.47
C GLU A 525 7.40 50.88 156.67
N ARG A 526 6.37 50.05 156.42
CA ARG A 526 5.44 49.56 157.44
C ARG A 526 6.11 48.61 158.44
N ASP A 527 6.96 47.71 157.95
CA ASP A 527 7.68 46.75 158.79
C ASP A 527 8.73 47.42 159.69
N GLU A 528 9.32 48.53 159.24
CA GLU A 528 10.29 49.28 160.03
C GLU A 528 9.63 50.09 161.17
N GLU A 529 8.44 50.66 160.94
CA GLU A 529 7.66 51.33 161.99
C GLU A 529 7.16 50.35 163.07
N ALA A 530 6.75 49.13 162.68
CA ALA A 530 6.30 48.10 163.62
C ALA A 530 7.42 47.66 164.60
N ARG A 531 8.67 47.58 164.12
CA ARG A 531 9.84 47.25 164.96
C ARG A 531 10.17 48.34 165.98
N LYS A 532 10.06 49.62 165.60
CA LYS A 532 10.29 50.76 166.50
C LYS A 532 9.23 50.85 167.61
N LEU A 533 8.00 50.41 167.33
CA LEU A 533 6.92 50.39 168.32
C LEU A 533 7.12 49.29 169.39
N ALA A 534 7.58 48.11 168.99
CA ALA A 534 7.86 47.00 169.92
C ALA A 534 8.98 47.33 170.91
N GLN A 535 10.05 47.99 170.42
CA GLN A 535 11.21 48.36 171.25
C GLN A 535 10.86 49.41 172.32
N ARG A 536 9.94 50.34 172.02
CA ARG A 536 9.42 51.31 173.00
C ARG A 536 8.48 50.68 174.04
N GLY A 537 7.84 49.55 173.71
CA GLY A 537 7.01 48.80 174.65
C GLY A 537 7.82 48.17 175.80
N GLU A 538 9.02 47.66 175.50
CA GLU A 538 9.91 47.06 176.50
C GLU A 538 10.53 48.10 177.45
N GLU A 539 10.88 49.30 176.96
CA GLU A 539 11.43 50.39 177.79
C GLU A 539 10.43 50.94 178.81
N ILE A 540 9.14 51.02 178.45
CA ILE A 540 8.08 51.52 179.34
C ILE A 540 7.84 50.57 180.52
N GLU A 541 7.92 49.26 180.29
CA GLU A 541 7.67 48.26 181.32
C GLU A 541 8.85 48.14 182.31
N ALA A 542 10.08 48.33 181.83
CA ALA A 542 11.27 48.44 182.69
C ALA A 542 11.23 49.67 183.61
N LEU A 543 10.74 50.81 183.12
CA LEU A 543 10.61 52.04 183.91
C LEU A 543 9.52 51.94 184.98
N ARG A 544 8.42 51.22 184.72
CA ARG A 544 7.34 51.00 185.70
C ARG A 544 7.80 50.18 186.90
N GLN A 545 8.62 49.15 186.68
CA GLN A 545 9.19 48.35 187.75
C GLN A 545 10.16 49.15 188.63
N HIS A 546 10.88 50.12 188.04
CA HIS A 546 11.80 50.99 188.77
C HIS A 546 11.09 52.01 189.67
N VAL A 547 9.96 52.55 189.22
CA VAL A 547 9.13 53.47 190.04
C VAL A 547 8.50 52.75 191.24
N ALA A 548 8.02 51.52 191.06
CA ALA A 548 7.46 50.72 192.15
C ALA A 548 8.47 50.42 193.28
N ALA A 549 9.76 50.27 192.95
CA ALA A 549 10.82 50.06 193.93
C ALA A 549 11.11 51.33 194.77
N LEU A 550 11.06 52.52 194.16
CA LEU A 550 11.29 53.81 194.83
C LEU A 550 10.13 54.24 195.75
N GLU A 551 8.90 53.84 195.42
CA GLU A 551 7.73 54.07 196.27
C GLU A 551 7.77 53.23 197.56
N ALA A 552 8.33 52.02 197.51
CA ALA A 552 8.54 51.20 198.70
C ALA A 552 9.60 51.78 199.64
N GLU A 553 10.65 52.41 199.09
CA GLU A 553 11.74 53.01 199.87
C GLU A 553 11.33 54.32 200.56
N THR A 554 10.44 55.10 199.94
CA THR A 554 9.88 56.32 200.53
C THR A 554 8.85 56.03 201.65
N ALA A 555 8.15 54.90 201.58
CA ALA A 555 7.30 54.43 202.69
C ALA A 555 8.13 54.06 203.93
N ALA A 556 9.32 53.47 203.74
CA ALA A 556 10.24 53.11 204.82
C ALA A 556 10.78 54.34 205.58
N GLN A 557 10.96 55.49 204.92
CA GLN A 557 11.47 56.70 205.57
C GLN A 557 10.39 57.50 206.32
N ARG A 558 9.12 57.45 205.89
CA ARG A 558 8.02 58.15 206.59
C ARG A 558 7.63 57.49 207.92
N ALA A 559 7.76 56.17 208.03
CA ALA A 559 7.53 55.46 209.29
C ALA A 559 8.59 55.79 210.37
N TYR A 560 9.84 56.04 209.96
CA TYR A 560 10.93 56.42 210.86
C TYR A 560 10.74 57.82 211.49
N ILE A 561 10.12 58.76 210.77
CA ILE A 561 9.87 60.12 211.25
C ILE A 561 8.69 60.15 212.24
N ALA A 562 7.73 59.24 212.14
CA ALA A 562 6.52 59.26 212.97
C ALA A 562 6.76 58.84 214.43
N GLU A 563 7.70 57.95 214.74
CA GLU A 563 7.88 57.47 216.13
C GLU A 563 8.93 58.22 216.97
N LEU A 564 9.77 59.05 216.33
CA LEU A 564 10.53 60.08 217.03
C LEU A 564 9.62 61.04 217.85
N PHE A 565 8.33 61.13 217.49
CA PHE A 565 7.32 61.97 218.18
C PHE A 565 6.65 61.34 219.42
N VAL A 566 6.95 60.08 219.78
CA VAL A 566 6.34 59.41 220.97
C VAL A 566 7.35 59.19 222.11
N SER A 567 8.60 59.61 221.92
CA SER A 567 9.70 59.43 222.87
C SER A 567 9.55 60.25 224.17
N ARG A 568 9.95 59.62 225.28
CA ARG A 568 9.85 60.11 226.68
C ARG A 568 10.55 61.44 226.95
N SER A 569 11.44 61.90 226.07
CA SER A 569 12.05 63.23 226.16
C SER A 569 11.07 64.38 225.83
N TRP A 570 9.96 64.10 225.13
CA TRP A 570 9.00 65.11 224.65
C TRP A 570 7.93 65.56 225.67
N LYS A 571 7.77 64.89 226.84
CA LYS A 571 6.76 65.29 227.85
C LYS A 571 7.28 65.75 229.22
N VAL A 572 8.57 65.60 229.55
CA VAL A 572 9.14 66.11 230.82
C VAL A 572 9.31 67.65 230.79
N THR A 573 9.25 68.28 229.62
CA THR A 573 9.45 69.73 229.40
C THR A 573 8.19 70.61 229.50
N LYS A 574 7.09 70.13 230.10
CA LYS A 574 5.85 70.91 230.26
C LYS A 574 5.89 72.11 231.24
N PRO A 575 6.61 72.17 232.39
CA PRO A 575 6.18 73.12 233.42
C PRO A 575 6.55 74.60 233.21
N LEU A 576 7.43 74.95 232.28
CA LEU A 576 7.93 76.34 232.13
C LEU A 576 7.53 77.03 230.81
N ARG A 577 6.76 76.40 229.91
CA ARG A 577 6.42 76.99 228.59
C ARG A 577 5.01 76.71 228.07
N SER A 578 4.06 76.59 228.99
CA SER A 578 2.77 77.24 228.82
C SER A 578 2.86 78.65 229.40
N VAL A 579 2.09 79.61 228.87
CA VAL A 579 1.97 81.00 229.38
C VAL A 579 3.01 81.99 228.82
N SER A 580 3.10 82.05 227.50
CA SER A 580 3.13 83.34 226.79
C SER A 580 2.32 83.25 225.50
N THR A 581 1.02 83.08 225.74
CA THR A 581 -0.01 83.83 225.05
C THR A 581 -0.04 83.66 223.52
N ALA A 582 -1.13 83.18 222.95
CA ALA A 582 -2.47 83.77 223.17
C ALA A 582 -2.48 85.32 223.41
N ALA A 583 -1.42 86.03 223.02
CA ALA A 583 -1.22 87.47 222.79
C ALA A 583 -0.27 87.64 221.59
N ARG A 584 -0.30 86.66 220.68
CA ARG A 584 -0.47 86.92 219.24
C ARG A 584 -1.67 86.12 218.72
N ARG A 585 -2.83 86.28 219.36
CA ARG A 585 -4.05 86.49 218.57
C ARG A 585 -3.93 87.92 218.06
N VAL A 586 -4.12 88.14 216.77
CA VAL A 586 -4.42 89.46 216.20
C VAL A 586 -3.29 90.49 216.34
N LEU A 587 -2.32 90.42 215.42
CA LEU A 587 -1.92 91.60 214.66
C LEU A 587 -1.50 91.08 213.29
N ARG A 588 -2.52 91.14 212.43
CA ARG A 588 -2.46 91.48 211.01
C ARG A 588 -1.51 90.63 210.18
N ARG A 589 -2.07 89.72 209.36
CA ARG A 589 -2.74 90.07 208.08
C ARG A 589 -1.87 91.00 207.25
N GLY A 590 -1.19 90.40 206.30
CA GLY A 590 -1.09 90.80 204.89
C GLY A 590 -1.27 89.52 204.11
#